data_AF-A0A0D6LU08-F1
#
_entry.id   AF-A0A0D6LU08-F1
#
_cell.length_a   1.000
_cell.length_b   1.000
_cell.length_c   1.000
_cell.angle_alpha   90.00
_cell.angle_beta   90.00
_cell.angle_gamma   90.00
#
_symmetry.space_group_name_H-M   'P 1'
#
loop_
_entity.id
_entity.type
_entity.pdbx_description
1 polymer ?
#
loop_
_entity_poly.entity_id
_entity_poly.type
_entity_poly.pdbx_seq_one_letter_code
_entity_poly.pdbx_strand_id
1 'polypeptide(L)'
;MGIVQFLWGPLILLPSIFERTFGNKERKDHKMIECDAIDPNPTSFIVALKIISIFTPIPSLIALICILTCPAGMGWQYRINLFLYQVWCLLLDVVYSFVAAPVVFYPMTMGYVAGIAKSFDGSLYPITVFLFINLAVVGVAIKAMLLARYYAVLPNNHFLKAHNEMFVILILGWYILYVGSLATTALLIYPNILNNKPEFEKQFTCAAAVVIYAKDAFQHTSFIPLLYNAGVLVVLTITIGGSIIYLTFSAIKTSTHLSERTKNLQKKFLIHVALQGAIPAVFLGVPLVTLFCIFVFSIVNTQSE
;
A
#
# COMPACT_ATOMS: atom_id res chain seq x y z
N MET A 1 4.84 -0.40 -21.73
CA MET A 1 3.37 -0.35 -21.61
C MET A 1 2.78 -1.71 -22.04
N GLY A 2 3.18 -2.79 -21.35
CA GLY A 2 2.85 -4.17 -21.76
C GLY A 2 2.82 -5.19 -20.61
N ILE A 3 2.70 -4.76 -19.36
CA ILE A 3 2.64 -5.66 -18.18
C ILE A 3 1.24 -5.67 -17.54
N VAL A 4 0.33 -4.79 -17.97
CA VAL A 4 -1.03 -4.66 -17.40
C VAL A 4 -1.94 -5.85 -17.75
N GLN A 5 -1.57 -6.67 -18.75
CA GLN A 5 -2.37 -7.83 -19.15
C GLN A 5 -2.12 -9.11 -18.34
N PHE A 6 -1.10 -9.18 -17.49
CA PHE A 6 -0.76 -10.42 -16.77
C PHE A 6 -1.31 -10.50 -15.33
N LEU A 7 -1.98 -9.45 -14.85
CA LEU A 7 -2.51 -9.37 -13.47
C LEU A 7 -4.00 -9.77 -13.37
N TRP A 8 -4.60 -10.32 -14.43
CA TRP A 8 -6.04 -10.61 -14.51
C TRP A 8 -6.45 -12.08 -14.28
N GLY A 9 -5.61 -12.92 -13.70
CA GLY A 9 -6.04 -14.26 -13.27
C GLY A 9 -5.08 -14.84 -12.24
N PRO A 10 -5.48 -15.11 -10.98
CA PRO A 10 -6.83 -15.44 -10.51
C PRO A 10 -7.22 -14.65 -9.24
N LEU A 11 -8.10 -13.66 -9.37
CA LEU A 11 -8.72 -13.00 -8.22
C LEU A 11 -10.25 -13.05 -8.35
N ILE A 12 -10.80 -14.24 -8.59
CA ILE A 12 -12.18 -14.62 -8.29
C ILE A 12 -12.14 -16.12 -7.98
N LEU A 13 -12.17 -16.47 -6.70
CA LEU A 13 -12.63 -17.78 -6.26
C LEU A 13 -13.43 -17.55 -4.98
N LEU A 14 -14.67 -17.09 -5.19
CA LEU A 14 -15.89 -17.32 -4.40
C LEU A 14 -17.01 -16.48 -5.06
N PRO A 15 -18.26 -16.97 -5.19
CA PRO A 15 -18.90 -17.91 -4.27
C PRO A 15 -19.60 -19.10 -4.96
N SER A 16 -19.39 -20.32 -4.47
CA SER A 16 -20.30 -21.45 -4.74
C SER A 16 -20.83 -22.10 -3.46
N ILE A 17 -20.80 -21.36 -2.34
CA ILE A 17 -21.38 -21.79 -1.06
C ILE A 17 -22.42 -20.74 -0.66
N PHE A 18 -23.56 -20.73 -1.37
CA PHE A 18 -24.70 -19.90 -0.97
C PHE A 18 -26.06 -20.58 -1.24
N GLU A 19 -26.11 -21.90 -1.44
CA GLU A 19 -27.36 -22.57 -1.79
C GLU A 19 -27.49 -23.94 -1.10
N ARG A 20 -27.64 -23.87 0.23
CA ARG A 20 -28.20 -24.87 1.17
C ARG A 20 -27.88 -24.28 2.54
N THR A 21 -28.79 -23.64 3.25
CA THR A 21 -29.72 -24.34 4.14
C THR A 21 -30.79 -23.35 4.60
N PHE A 22 -31.98 -23.36 3.99
CA PHE A 22 -33.21 -22.88 4.64
C PHE A 22 -33.84 -24.09 5.32
N GLY A 23 -33.81 -24.12 6.66
CA GLY A 23 -34.37 -25.26 7.37
C GLY A 23 -34.18 -25.16 8.88
N ASN A 24 -35.23 -24.66 9.53
CA ASN A 24 -35.61 -24.90 10.91
C ASN A 24 -35.04 -23.98 12.01
N LYS A 25 -36.00 -23.39 12.73
CA LYS A 25 -35.86 -22.43 13.83
C LYS A 25 -35.91 -23.21 15.13
N GLU A 26 -34.80 -23.36 15.85
CA GLU A 26 -34.81 -23.72 17.27
C GLU A 26 -33.56 -23.22 18.04
N ARG A 27 -33.86 -22.71 19.24
CA ARG A 27 -33.06 -22.66 20.49
C ARG A 27 -31.76 -21.84 20.54
N LYS A 28 -31.77 -20.81 21.40
CA LYS A 28 -30.60 -20.06 21.87
C LYS A 28 -29.73 -20.94 22.79
N ASP A 29 -29.00 -21.86 22.20
CA ASP A 29 -27.70 -22.29 22.73
C ASP A 29 -26.63 -21.38 22.10
N HIS A 30 -25.55 -21.06 22.83
CA HIS A 30 -24.39 -20.38 22.24
C HIS A 30 -23.90 -21.22 21.05
N LYS A 31 -24.35 -20.88 19.85
CA LYS A 31 -23.94 -21.52 18.60
C LYS A 31 -22.46 -21.24 18.45
N MET A 32 -21.62 -22.21 18.81
CA MET A 32 -20.24 -22.22 18.34
C MET A 32 -20.31 -22.18 16.82
N ILE A 33 -19.69 -21.15 16.24
CA ILE A 33 -19.59 -21.01 14.79
C ILE A 33 -18.86 -22.24 14.28
N GLU A 34 -19.57 -23.11 13.56
CA GLU A 34 -19.02 -24.30 12.92
C GLU A 34 -18.21 -23.82 11.71
N CYS A 35 -16.88 -23.79 11.84
CA CYS A 35 -15.99 -23.35 10.78
C CYS A 35 -15.76 -24.50 9.79
N ASP A 36 -16.02 -24.25 8.51
CA ASP A 36 -15.53 -25.12 7.43
C ASP A 36 -13.99 -25.27 7.56
N ALA A 37 -13.47 -26.44 7.22
CA ALA A 37 -12.03 -26.72 7.26
C ALA A 37 -11.29 -25.80 6.29
N ILE A 38 -10.73 -24.70 6.81
CA ILE A 38 -9.89 -23.77 6.07
C ILE A 38 -8.61 -24.51 5.68
N ASP A 39 -8.28 -24.55 4.39
CA ASP A 39 -6.97 -25.02 3.92
C ASP A 39 -5.88 -24.07 4.48
N PRO A 40 -5.07 -24.53 5.44
CA PRO A 40 -4.10 -23.68 6.11
C PRO A 40 -2.89 -23.33 5.23
N ASN A 41 -2.77 -23.96 4.04
CA ASN A 41 -1.64 -23.76 3.14
C ASN A 41 -2.11 -23.61 1.69
N PRO A 42 -2.63 -22.44 1.29
CA PRO A 42 -3.10 -22.18 -0.07
C PRO A 42 -1.91 -22.22 -1.04
N THR A 43 -1.58 -23.42 -1.49
CA THR A 43 -0.32 -23.71 -2.19
C THR A 43 -0.26 -22.97 -3.52
N SER A 44 -1.39 -22.84 -4.21
CA SER A 44 -1.52 -22.07 -5.45
C SER A 44 -1.21 -20.58 -5.25
N PHE A 45 -1.76 -19.96 -4.21
CA PHE A 45 -1.53 -18.55 -3.88
C PHE A 45 -0.06 -18.29 -3.51
N ILE A 46 0.53 -19.15 -2.67
CA ILE A 46 1.92 -19.02 -2.24
C ILE A 46 2.88 -19.22 -3.43
N VAL A 47 2.61 -20.19 -4.31
CA VAL A 47 3.40 -20.40 -5.53
C VAL A 47 3.30 -19.18 -6.45
N ALA A 48 2.10 -18.62 -6.66
CA ALA A 48 1.91 -17.42 -7.46
C ALA A 48 2.67 -16.22 -6.89
N LEU A 49 2.59 -15.97 -5.57
CA LEU A 49 3.35 -14.91 -4.91
C LEU A 49 4.86 -15.10 -5.06
N LYS A 50 5.37 -16.33 -4.94
CA LYS A 50 6.80 -16.62 -5.15
C LYS A 50 7.25 -16.35 -6.58
N ILE A 51 6.45 -16.71 -7.57
CA ILE A 51 6.73 -16.40 -8.98
C ILE A 51 6.77 -14.89 -9.18
N ILE A 52 5.75 -14.16 -8.71
CA ILE A 52 5.69 -12.70 -8.78
C ILE A 52 6.92 -12.08 -8.10
N SER A 53 7.30 -12.57 -6.92
CA SER A 53 8.46 -12.10 -6.15
C SER A 53 9.79 -12.18 -6.93
N ILE A 54 9.95 -13.17 -7.81
CA ILE A 54 11.15 -13.31 -8.65
C ILE A 54 11.12 -12.32 -9.82
N PHE A 55 9.95 -12.12 -10.44
CA PHE A 55 9.85 -11.30 -11.66
C PHE A 55 9.69 -9.80 -11.40
N THR A 56 9.02 -9.40 -10.33
CA THR A 56 8.74 -7.99 -9.98
C THR A 56 9.99 -7.11 -9.77
N PRO A 57 11.08 -7.56 -9.11
CA PRO A 57 12.25 -6.71 -8.91
C PRO A 57 13.04 -6.44 -10.20
N ILE A 58 12.90 -7.29 -11.23
CA ILE A 58 13.67 -7.20 -12.48
C ILE A 58 13.40 -5.87 -13.21
N PRO A 59 12.14 -5.46 -13.49
CA PRO A 59 11.84 -4.14 -14.04
C PRO A 59 12.40 -2.98 -13.23
N SER A 60 12.30 -3.04 -11.90
CA SER A 60 12.75 -1.98 -11.00
C SER A 60 14.28 -1.84 -11.00
N LEU A 61 15.00 -2.97 -11.08
CA LEU A 61 16.47 -2.99 -11.24
C LEU A 61 16.91 -2.44 -12.60
N ILE A 62 16.25 -2.84 -13.68
CA ILE A 62 16.52 -2.29 -15.02
C ILE A 62 16.28 -0.78 -15.02
N ALA A 63 15.18 -0.32 -14.42
CA ALA A 63 14.89 1.11 -14.30
C ALA A 63 15.97 1.85 -13.51
N LEU A 64 16.45 1.30 -12.39
CA LEU A 64 17.55 1.88 -11.61
C LEU A 64 18.84 1.98 -12.43
N ILE A 65 19.22 0.91 -13.14
CA ILE A 65 20.38 0.91 -14.03
C ILE A 65 20.23 2.00 -15.08
N CYS A 66 19.08 2.08 -15.76
CA CYS A 66 18.81 3.12 -16.76
C CYS A 66 18.91 4.54 -16.18
N ILE A 67 18.43 4.78 -14.95
CA ILE A 67 18.51 6.10 -14.31
C ILE A 67 19.96 6.48 -13.98
N LEU A 68 20.80 5.50 -13.62
CA LEU A 68 22.21 5.71 -13.32
C LEU A 68 23.05 5.91 -14.59
N THR A 69 22.82 5.10 -15.62
CA THR A 69 23.65 5.06 -16.85
C THR A 69 23.20 6.03 -17.94
N CYS A 70 21.92 6.43 -17.98
CA CYS A 70 21.38 7.32 -19.01
C CYS A 70 20.83 8.64 -18.43
N PRO A 71 21.71 9.59 -18.01
CA PRO A 71 21.29 10.91 -17.56
C PRO A 71 20.91 11.80 -18.75
N ALA A 72 19.81 11.48 -19.43
CA ALA A 72 19.35 12.24 -20.60
C ALA A 72 18.72 13.59 -20.17
N GLY A 73 19.53 14.64 -20.00
CA GLY A 73 19.07 16.04 -19.86
C GLY A 73 18.06 16.31 -18.73
N MET A 74 17.91 15.39 -17.77
CA MET A 74 16.95 15.52 -16.69
C MET A 74 17.52 16.42 -15.59
N GLY A 75 16.70 17.35 -15.10
CA GLY A 75 17.08 18.19 -13.95
C GLY A 75 17.48 17.31 -12.75
N TRP A 76 18.56 17.70 -12.08
CA TRP A 76 19.17 16.94 -10.98
C TRP A 76 18.16 16.52 -9.89
N GLN A 77 17.32 17.47 -9.45
CA GLN A 77 16.26 17.24 -8.46
C GLN A 77 15.25 16.19 -8.91
N TYR A 78 14.85 16.22 -10.18
CA TYR A 78 13.92 15.25 -10.74
C TYR A 78 14.55 13.85 -10.78
N ARG A 79 15.83 13.77 -11.18
CA ARG A 79 16.58 12.51 -11.25
C ARG A 79 16.73 11.85 -9.88
N ILE A 80 17.06 12.61 -8.84
CA ILE A 80 17.16 12.09 -7.46
C ILE A 80 15.80 11.55 -7.00
N ASN A 81 14.71 12.30 -7.21
CA ASN A 81 13.39 11.84 -6.77
C ASN A 81 12.92 10.59 -7.55
N LEU A 82 13.25 10.48 -8.84
CA LEU A 82 12.98 9.30 -9.63
C LEU A 82 13.82 8.09 -9.16
N PHE A 83 15.08 8.32 -8.81
CA PHE A 83 15.94 7.29 -8.23
C PHE A 83 15.39 6.79 -6.90
N LEU A 84 15.07 7.71 -5.98
CA LEU A 84 14.47 7.38 -4.68
C LEU A 84 13.17 6.61 -4.86
N TYR A 85 12.27 7.07 -5.75
CA TYR A 85 11.04 6.35 -6.07
C TYR A 85 11.30 4.89 -6.45
N GLN A 86 12.26 4.62 -7.36
CA GLN A 86 12.57 3.26 -7.78
C GLN A 86 13.19 2.41 -6.67
N VAL A 87 14.06 3.00 -5.84
CA VAL A 87 14.63 2.31 -4.67
C VAL A 87 13.51 1.89 -3.69
N TRP A 88 12.58 2.81 -3.41
CA TRP A 88 11.47 2.54 -2.49
C TRP A 88 10.46 1.55 -3.06
N CYS A 89 10.17 1.60 -4.36
CA CYS A 89 9.36 0.58 -5.02
C CYS A 89 10.02 -0.79 -4.98
N LEU A 90 11.32 -0.89 -5.31
CA LEU A 90 12.06 -2.14 -5.23
C LEU A 90 12.06 -2.71 -3.80
N LEU A 91 12.28 -1.86 -2.80
CA LEU A 91 12.25 -2.26 -1.40
C LEU A 91 10.85 -2.74 -0.99
N LEU A 92 9.80 -2.02 -1.38
CA LEU A 92 8.42 -2.43 -1.14
C LEU A 92 8.12 -3.79 -1.81
N ASP A 93 8.51 -3.98 -3.06
CA ASP A 93 8.28 -5.21 -3.82
C ASP A 93 8.97 -6.41 -3.18
N VAL A 94 10.24 -6.26 -2.78
CA VAL A 94 11.03 -7.29 -2.10
C VAL A 94 10.43 -7.61 -0.74
N VAL A 95 10.10 -6.60 0.06
CA VAL A 95 9.54 -6.82 1.40
C VAL A 95 8.17 -7.46 1.29
N TYR A 96 7.29 -6.96 0.41
CA TYR A 96 5.93 -7.48 0.27
C TYR A 96 5.91 -8.89 -0.30
N SER A 97 6.71 -9.18 -1.34
CA SER A 97 6.63 -10.44 -2.09
C SER A 97 7.57 -11.53 -1.57
N PHE A 98 8.70 -11.17 -0.95
CA PHE A 98 9.73 -12.13 -0.52
C PHE A 98 9.81 -12.27 0.99
N VAL A 99 9.81 -11.14 1.71
CA VAL A 99 9.99 -11.14 3.17
C VAL A 99 8.67 -11.44 3.88
N ALA A 100 7.63 -10.64 3.61
CA ALA A 100 6.34 -10.68 4.29
C ALA A 100 5.38 -11.70 3.65
N ALA A 101 5.18 -11.67 2.33
CA ALA A 101 4.18 -12.47 1.62
C ALA A 101 2.89 -12.68 2.45
N PRO A 102 2.15 -11.59 2.76
CA PRO A 102 1.05 -11.63 3.70
C PRO A 102 -0.08 -12.49 3.13
N VAL A 103 -0.51 -13.48 3.90
CA VAL A 103 -1.68 -14.30 3.65
C VAL A 103 -2.74 -13.85 4.64
N VAL A 104 -3.81 -13.24 4.15
CA VAL A 104 -4.95 -12.81 4.97
C VAL A 104 -6.07 -13.81 4.76
N PHE A 105 -6.59 -14.38 5.84
CA PHE A 105 -7.78 -15.20 5.80
C PHE A 105 -9.03 -14.32 5.91
N TYR A 106 -10.13 -14.80 5.37
CA TYR A 106 -11.44 -14.19 5.48
C TYR A 106 -12.44 -15.31 5.78
N PRO A 107 -13.44 -15.15 6.68
CA PRO A 107 -13.89 -13.92 7.37
C PRO A 107 -13.15 -13.54 8.65
N MET A 108 -12.36 -14.45 9.20
CA MET A 108 -11.50 -14.13 10.33
C MET A 108 -10.36 -13.27 9.81
N THR A 109 -10.28 -12.00 10.21
CA THR A 109 -9.22 -11.04 9.84
C THR A 109 -7.84 -11.44 10.40
N MET A 110 -7.55 -12.73 10.52
CA MET A 110 -6.23 -13.24 10.86
C MET A 110 -5.39 -13.33 9.60
N GLY A 111 -4.12 -12.99 9.72
CA GLY A 111 -3.16 -13.19 8.65
C GLY A 111 -1.87 -13.75 9.19
N TYR A 112 -1.14 -14.43 8.33
CA TYR A 112 0.22 -14.86 8.61
C TYR A 112 1.12 -14.49 7.45
N VAL A 113 2.41 -14.59 7.70
CA VAL A 113 3.45 -14.26 6.74
C VAL A 113 4.00 -15.58 6.19
N ALA A 114 3.95 -15.75 4.87
CA ALA A 114 4.42 -16.97 4.19
C ALA A 114 5.85 -16.84 3.61
N GLY A 115 6.50 -15.68 3.77
CA GLY A 115 7.83 -15.37 3.26
C GLY A 115 8.97 -15.79 4.20
N ILE A 116 10.18 -15.24 3.98
CA ILE A 116 11.36 -15.50 4.84
C ILE A 116 11.08 -15.12 6.30
N ALA A 117 10.24 -14.11 6.53
CA ALA A 117 9.90 -13.69 7.88
C ALA A 117 9.19 -14.78 8.71
N LYS A 118 8.65 -15.83 8.08
CA LYS A 118 8.12 -17.02 8.77
C LYS A 118 9.20 -17.75 9.59
N SER A 119 10.45 -17.69 9.16
CA SER A 119 11.57 -18.37 9.83
C SER A 119 12.07 -17.64 11.07
N PHE A 120 11.60 -16.42 11.33
CA PHE A 120 11.94 -15.67 12.53
C PHE A 120 10.86 -15.89 13.58
N ASP A 121 11.25 -16.31 14.79
CA ASP A 121 10.36 -16.44 15.95
C ASP A 121 9.94 -15.07 16.57
N GLY A 122 10.20 -13.97 15.87
CA GLY A 122 9.89 -12.61 16.31
C GLY A 122 8.51 -12.12 15.88
N SER A 123 8.06 -11.01 16.46
CA SER A 123 6.76 -10.41 16.11
C SER A 123 6.73 -9.97 14.64
N LEU A 124 5.64 -10.25 13.92
CA LEU A 124 5.37 -9.78 12.54
C LEU A 124 4.99 -8.29 12.49
N TYR A 125 4.78 -7.65 13.64
CA TYR A 125 4.36 -6.26 13.75
C TYR A 125 5.33 -5.27 13.09
N PRO A 126 6.66 -5.32 13.34
CA PRO A 126 7.61 -4.39 12.76
C PRO A 126 7.67 -4.47 11.23
N ILE A 127 7.47 -5.66 10.66
CA ILE A 127 7.43 -5.87 9.21
C ILE A 127 6.20 -5.20 8.61
N THR A 128 5.05 -5.32 9.28
CA THR A 128 3.81 -4.66 8.86
C THR A 128 3.96 -3.15 8.92
N VAL A 129 4.50 -2.60 10.01
CA VAL A 129 4.79 -1.17 10.15
C VAL A 129 5.77 -0.70 9.06
N PHE A 130 6.81 -1.48 8.79
CA PHE A 130 7.77 -1.17 7.74
C PHE A 130 7.11 -1.12 6.36
N LEU A 131 6.17 -2.00 6.04
CA LEU A 131 5.39 -1.94 4.79
C LEU A 131 4.59 -0.64 4.67
N PHE A 132 3.90 -0.21 5.73
CA PHE A 132 3.18 1.09 5.74
C PHE A 132 4.14 2.26 5.51
N ILE A 133 5.31 2.25 6.16
CA ILE A 133 6.33 3.29 5.98
C ILE A 133 6.84 3.31 4.54
N ASN A 134 7.17 2.15 3.95
CA ASN A 134 7.64 2.06 2.56
C ASN A 134 6.60 2.63 1.60
N LEU A 135 5.33 2.25 1.76
CA LEU A 135 4.25 2.78 0.95
C LEU A 135 4.11 4.31 1.06
N ALA A 136 4.16 4.82 2.29
CA ALA A 136 4.08 6.25 2.56
C ALA A 136 5.22 7.01 1.88
N VAL A 137 6.43 6.46 1.92
CA VAL A 137 7.61 7.05 1.30
C VAL A 137 7.56 7.02 -0.23
N VAL A 138 7.05 5.95 -0.84
CA VAL A 138 6.74 5.91 -2.29
C VAL A 138 5.80 7.06 -2.67
N GLY A 139 4.75 7.29 -1.86
CA GLY A 139 3.84 8.41 -2.04
C GLY A 139 4.52 9.78 -1.96
N VAL A 140 5.47 9.98 -1.04
CA VAL A 140 6.28 11.20 -0.94
C VAL A 140 7.14 11.39 -2.19
N ALA A 141 7.78 10.33 -2.68
CA ALA A 141 8.62 10.40 -3.89
C ALA A 141 7.81 10.79 -5.14
N ILE A 142 6.58 10.26 -5.29
CA ILE A 142 5.66 10.66 -6.38
C ILE A 142 5.31 12.14 -6.29
N LYS A 143 4.93 12.63 -5.10
CA LYS A 143 4.62 14.06 -4.91
C LYS A 143 5.83 14.95 -5.21
N ALA A 144 7.03 14.53 -4.80
CA ALA A 144 8.27 15.24 -5.10
C ALA A 144 8.54 15.30 -6.61
N MET A 145 8.30 14.21 -7.35
CA MET A 145 8.39 14.20 -8.82
C MET A 145 7.37 15.14 -9.47
N LEU A 146 6.11 15.14 -9.00
CA LEU A 146 5.07 16.05 -9.48
C LEU A 146 5.44 17.52 -9.20
N LEU A 147 5.94 17.82 -8.01
CA LEU A 147 6.34 19.17 -7.63
C LEU A 147 7.55 19.67 -8.44
N ALA A 148 8.54 18.81 -8.67
CA ALA A 148 9.68 19.13 -9.53
C ALA A 148 9.23 19.52 -10.95
N ARG A 149 8.17 18.89 -11.47
CA ARG A 149 7.59 19.21 -12.77
C ARG A 149 6.80 20.49 -12.76
N TYR A 150 6.03 20.74 -11.71
CA TYR A 150 5.37 22.02 -11.51
C TYR A 150 6.39 23.17 -11.59
N TYR A 151 7.49 23.10 -10.84
CA TYR A 151 8.53 24.14 -10.87
C TYR A 151 9.30 24.25 -12.19
N ALA A 152 9.39 23.17 -12.96
CA ALA A 152 9.98 23.21 -14.30
C ALA A 152 9.10 23.96 -15.33
N VAL A 153 7.79 24.03 -15.11
CA VAL A 153 6.83 24.75 -15.99
C VAL A 153 6.72 26.23 -15.59
N LEU A 154 7.03 26.59 -14.34
CA LEU A 154 6.91 27.96 -13.87
C LEU A 154 8.03 28.87 -14.43
N PRO A 155 7.67 30.10 -14.87
CA PRO A 155 8.68 31.07 -15.30
C PRO A 155 9.57 31.48 -14.12
N ASN A 156 10.82 31.86 -14.40
CA ASN A 156 11.84 32.10 -13.37
C ASN A 156 11.48 33.20 -12.36
N ASN A 157 10.66 34.17 -12.76
CA ASN A 157 10.26 35.30 -11.91
C ASN A 157 8.89 35.09 -11.22
N HIS A 158 8.34 33.88 -11.25
CA HIS A 158 7.04 33.60 -10.63
C HIS A 158 7.19 33.45 -9.11
N PHE A 159 6.37 34.15 -8.32
CA PHE A 159 6.42 34.12 -6.85
C PHE A 159 6.23 32.71 -6.24
N LEU A 160 5.47 31.83 -6.92
CA LEU A 160 5.28 30.42 -6.53
C LEU A 160 6.48 29.51 -6.86
N LYS A 161 7.51 30.00 -7.55
CA LYS A 161 8.67 29.19 -7.88
C LYS A 161 9.57 29.13 -6.65
N ALA A 162 9.50 28.03 -5.92
CA ALA A 162 10.40 27.83 -4.80
C ALA A 162 11.85 27.80 -5.27
N HIS A 163 12.72 28.49 -4.55
CA HIS A 163 14.15 28.33 -4.68
C HIS A 163 14.56 26.91 -4.29
N ASN A 164 15.71 26.46 -4.78
CA ASN A 164 16.19 25.09 -4.58
C ASN A 164 16.17 24.64 -3.11
N GLU A 165 16.48 25.54 -2.17
CA GLU A 165 16.47 25.27 -0.74
C GLU A 165 15.06 24.97 -0.20
N MET A 166 14.08 25.80 -0.56
CA MET A 166 12.69 25.62 -0.12
C MET A 166 12.08 24.34 -0.70
N PHE A 167 12.43 23.96 -1.93
CA PHE A 167 12.03 22.66 -2.50
C PHE A 167 12.57 21.48 -1.67
N VAL A 168 13.85 21.53 -1.29
CA VAL A 168 14.47 20.48 -0.46
C VAL A 168 13.85 20.43 0.93
N ILE A 169 13.64 21.59 1.58
CA ILE A 169 13.00 21.68 2.90
C ILE A 169 11.59 21.09 2.87
N LEU A 170 10.80 21.40 1.84
CA LEU A 170 9.43 20.91 1.70
C LEU A 170 9.40 19.38 1.51
N ILE A 171 10.28 18.84 0.66
CA ILE A 171 10.38 17.38 0.48
C ILE A 171 10.81 16.70 1.78
N LEU A 172 11.86 17.20 2.42
CA LEU A 172 12.35 16.67 3.69
C LEU A 172 11.25 16.71 4.77
N GLY A 173 10.50 17.81 4.83
CA GLY A 173 9.34 17.95 5.71
C GLY A 173 8.27 16.89 5.45
N TRP A 174 7.98 16.55 4.19
CA TRP A 174 7.08 15.44 3.87
C TRP A 174 7.62 14.07 4.29
N TYR A 175 8.92 13.80 4.10
CA TYR A 175 9.52 12.56 4.59
C TYR A 175 9.40 12.45 6.11
N ILE A 176 9.78 13.50 6.84
CA ILE A 176 9.69 13.55 8.31
C ILE A 176 8.24 13.38 8.76
N LEU A 177 7.29 14.08 8.13
CA LEU A 177 5.88 13.99 8.51
C LEU A 177 5.31 12.58 8.26
N TYR A 178 5.56 11.99 7.10
CA TYR A 178 4.99 10.68 6.75
C TYR A 178 5.62 9.55 7.55
N VAL A 179 6.96 9.49 7.58
CA VAL A 179 7.70 8.46 8.32
C VAL A 179 7.52 8.66 9.83
N GLY A 180 7.67 9.89 10.32
CA GLY A 180 7.54 10.22 11.73
C GLY A 180 6.14 9.96 12.27
N SER A 181 5.09 10.32 11.52
CA SER A 181 3.71 10.03 11.93
C SER A 181 3.47 8.53 12.08
N LEU A 182 3.81 7.72 11.06
CA LEU A 182 3.60 6.27 11.10
C LEU A 182 4.46 5.58 12.15
N ALA A 183 5.74 5.93 12.25
CA ALA A 183 6.66 5.36 13.23
C ALA A 183 6.22 5.71 14.66
N THR A 184 5.80 6.95 14.92
CA THR A 184 5.32 7.35 16.24
C THR A 184 4.05 6.61 16.62
N THR A 185 3.06 6.55 15.72
CA THR A 185 1.84 5.76 15.96
C THR A 185 2.17 4.29 16.21
N ALA A 186 3.09 3.72 15.43
CA ALA A 186 3.49 2.33 15.61
C ALA A 186 4.15 2.06 16.97
N LEU A 187 5.02 2.96 17.43
CA LEU A 187 5.68 2.85 18.74
C LEU A 187 4.70 2.97 19.90
N LEU A 188 3.71 3.86 19.80
CA LEU A 188 2.70 4.07 20.84
C LEU A 188 1.76 2.86 20.99
N ILE A 189 1.46 2.16 19.89
CA ILE A 189 0.56 1.01 19.87
C ILE A 189 1.28 -0.29 20.27
N TYR A 190 2.59 -0.38 20.02
CA TYR A 190 3.37 -1.59 20.26
C TYR A 190 3.16 -2.26 21.64
N PRO A 191 3.16 -1.54 22.78
CA PRO A 191 2.92 -2.18 24.09
C PRO A 191 1.53 -2.79 24.22
N ASN A 192 0.50 -2.17 23.64
CA ASN A 192 -0.87 -2.70 23.67
C ASN A 192 -0.99 -3.99 22.84
N ILE A 193 -0.24 -4.08 21.75
CA ILE A 193 -0.19 -5.30 20.92
C ILE A 193 0.47 -6.44 21.70
N LEU A 194 1.57 -6.17 22.41
CA LEU A 194 2.25 -7.18 23.22
C LEU A 194 1.37 -7.68 24.38
N ASN A 195 0.65 -6.78 25.04
CA ASN A 195 -0.16 -7.11 26.22
C ASN A 195 -1.44 -7.89 25.88
N ASN A 196 -2.03 -7.67 24.70
CA ASN A 196 -3.31 -8.28 24.32
C ASN A 196 -3.16 -9.64 23.61
N LYS A 197 -1.94 -10.03 23.24
CA LYS A 197 -1.65 -11.31 22.56
C LYS A 197 -2.24 -12.55 23.27
N PRO A 198 -2.05 -12.77 24.59
CA PRO A 198 -2.51 -14.00 25.25
C PRO A 198 -4.04 -14.08 25.44
N GLU A 199 -4.75 -12.96 25.38
CA GLU A 199 -6.22 -12.93 25.48
C GLU A 199 -6.87 -13.27 24.13
N PHE A 200 -6.26 -12.81 23.04
CA PHE A 200 -6.70 -13.10 21.67
C PHE A 200 -6.58 -14.59 21.32
N GLU A 201 -5.48 -15.25 21.72
CA GLU A 201 -5.28 -16.69 21.50
C GLU A 201 -6.36 -17.56 22.17
N LYS A 202 -6.94 -17.09 23.28
CA LYS A 202 -8.02 -17.79 23.99
C LYS A 202 -9.38 -17.63 23.32
N GLN A 203 -9.59 -16.54 22.57
CA GLN A 203 -10.89 -16.20 21.99
C GLN A 203 -11.21 -17.03 20.73
N PHE A 204 -10.20 -17.60 20.06
CA PHE A 204 -10.36 -18.29 18.78
C PHE A 204 -9.88 -19.75 18.82
N THR A 205 -10.39 -20.53 19.77
CA THR A 205 -10.09 -21.97 19.90
C THR A 205 -10.50 -22.78 18.65
N CYS A 206 -11.50 -22.33 17.88
CA CYS A 206 -11.91 -22.96 16.61
C CYS A 206 -10.94 -22.71 15.44
N ALA A 207 -10.04 -21.72 15.55
CA ALA A 207 -9.03 -21.42 14.54
C ALA A 207 -7.67 -22.08 14.85
N ALA A 208 -7.62 -23.06 15.77
CA ALA A 208 -6.38 -23.68 16.24
C ALA A 208 -5.47 -24.18 15.11
N ALA A 209 -6.04 -24.71 14.03
CA ALA A 209 -5.29 -25.15 12.84
C ALA A 209 -4.54 -24.00 12.12
N VAL A 210 -5.07 -22.77 12.20
CA VAL A 210 -4.53 -21.56 11.55
C VAL A 210 -3.68 -20.75 12.52
N VAL A 211 -3.99 -20.76 13.82
CA VAL A 211 -3.20 -20.11 14.89
C VAL A 211 -1.76 -20.64 14.93
N ILE A 212 -1.54 -21.92 14.59
CA ILE A 212 -0.19 -22.50 14.44
C ILE A 212 0.64 -21.76 13.37
N TYR A 213 -0.01 -21.26 12.32
CA TYR A 213 0.63 -20.49 11.23
C TYR A 213 0.64 -18.99 11.52
N ALA A 214 -0.41 -18.46 12.16
CA ALA A 214 -0.53 -17.08 12.59
C ALA A 214 0.02 -16.89 14.02
N LYS A 215 1.34 -17.13 14.21
CA LYS A 215 2.04 -16.93 15.49
C LYS A 215 1.90 -15.52 16.09
N ASP A 216 1.50 -14.53 15.27
CA ASP A 216 1.03 -13.22 15.70
C ASP A 216 -0.33 -12.92 15.07
N ALA A 217 -1.36 -13.60 15.54
CA ALA A 217 -2.72 -13.20 15.24
C ALA A 217 -3.01 -11.90 16.00
N PHE A 218 -3.05 -10.78 15.27
CA PHE A 218 -3.26 -9.47 15.87
C PHE A 218 -4.74 -9.20 16.09
N GLN A 219 -5.06 -8.66 17.26
CA GLN A 219 -6.38 -8.10 17.52
C GLN A 219 -6.58 -6.83 16.67
N HIS A 220 -7.62 -6.83 15.84
CA HIS A 220 -7.95 -5.75 14.87
C HIS A 220 -8.04 -4.38 15.51
N THR A 221 -8.60 -4.33 16.72
CA THR A 221 -8.79 -3.10 17.50
C THR A 221 -7.47 -2.40 17.81
N SER A 222 -6.39 -3.15 18.06
CA SER A 222 -5.07 -2.58 18.34
C SER A 222 -4.44 -1.93 17.10
N PHE A 223 -4.80 -2.37 15.89
CA PHE A 223 -4.28 -1.82 14.63
C PHE A 223 -5.06 -0.62 14.09
N ILE A 224 -6.29 -0.38 14.57
CA ILE A 224 -7.15 0.71 14.11
C ILE A 224 -6.45 2.07 14.08
N PRO A 225 -5.67 2.51 15.10
CA PRO A 225 -5.06 3.83 15.05
C PRO A 225 -3.96 3.93 13.98
N LEU A 226 -3.25 2.84 13.69
CA LEU A 226 -2.28 2.79 12.58
C LEU A 226 -2.99 2.86 11.23
N LEU A 227 -4.08 2.11 11.05
CA LEU A 227 -4.91 2.17 9.84
C LEU A 227 -5.51 3.55 9.62
N TYR A 228 -6.02 4.18 10.68
CA TYR A 228 -6.59 5.53 10.61
C TYR A 228 -5.53 6.55 10.20
N ASN A 229 -4.35 6.51 10.82
CA ASN A 229 -3.24 7.39 10.45
C ASN A 229 -2.81 7.16 8.98
N ALA A 230 -2.62 5.91 8.57
CA ALA A 230 -2.32 5.58 7.18
C ALA A 230 -3.39 6.10 6.21
N GLY A 231 -4.67 5.95 6.56
CA GLY A 231 -5.81 6.48 5.79
C GLY A 231 -5.78 8.00 5.65
N VAL A 232 -5.51 8.73 6.74
CA VAL A 232 -5.33 10.19 6.71
C VAL A 232 -4.19 10.60 5.78
N LEU A 233 -3.04 9.90 5.84
CA LEU A 233 -1.90 10.15 4.95
C LEU A 233 -2.19 9.86 3.47
N VAL A 234 -3.02 8.85 3.19
CA VAL A 234 -3.49 8.56 1.82
C VAL A 234 -4.37 9.69 1.31
N VAL A 235 -5.36 10.12 2.09
CA VAL A 235 -6.24 11.26 1.73
C VAL A 235 -5.42 12.52 1.49
N LEU A 236 -4.45 12.80 2.37
CA LEU A 236 -3.54 13.93 2.23
C LEU A 236 -2.70 13.83 0.96
N THR A 237 -2.22 12.62 0.61
CA THR A 237 -1.45 12.38 -0.61
C THR A 237 -2.28 12.61 -1.86
N ILE A 238 -3.51 12.12 -1.91
CA ILE A 238 -4.42 12.32 -3.03
C ILE A 238 -4.74 13.80 -3.19
N THR A 239 -5.06 14.50 -2.09
CA THR A 239 -5.41 15.92 -2.11
C THR A 239 -4.26 16.79 -2.58
N ILE A 240 -3.06 16.62 -2.02
CA ILE A 240 -1.86 17.37 -2.42
C ILE A 240 -1.45 17.01 -3.86
N GLY A 241 -1.40 15.72 -4.19
CA GLY A 241 -1.03 15.25 -5.52
C GLY A 241 -1.98 15.76 -6.61
N GLY A 242 -3.29 15.67 -6.37
CA GLY A 242 -4.32 16.20 -7.26
C GLY A 242 -4.20 17.72 -7.44
N SER A 243 -3.93 18.45 -6.35
CA SER A 243 -3.70 19.90 -6.40
C SER A 243 -2.49 20.25 -7.25
N ILE A 244 -1.36 19.55 -7.09
CA ILE A 244 -0.15 19.77 -7.90
C ILE A 244 -0.41 19.45 -9.38
N ILE A 245 -1.11 18.35 -9.67
CA ILE A 245 -1.48 17.97 -11.05
C ILE A 245 -2.34 19.07 -11.69
N TYR A 246 -3.38 19.53 -10.99
CA TYR A 246 -4.26 20.60 -11.47
C TYR A 246 -3.48 21.90 -11.72
N LEU A 247 -2.67 22.32 -10.76
CA LEU A 247 -1.83 23.52 -10.89
C LEU A 247 -0.83 23.39 -12.05
N THR A 248 -0.26 22.21 -12.26
CA THR A 248 0.68 21.95 -13.37
C THR A 248 -0.04 22.04 -14.71
N PHE A 249 -1.22 21.43 -14.87
CA PHE A 249 -2.00 21.55 -16.11
C PHE A 249 -2.42 22.99 -16.38
N SER A 250 -2.84 23.72 -15.34
CA SER A 250 -3.18 25.15 -15.44
C SER A 250 -1.97 25.97 -15.88
N ALA A 251 -0.80 25.76 -15.25
CA ALA A 251 0.44 26.45 -15.61
C ALA A 251 0.88 26.14 -17.06
N ILE A 252 0.77 24.88 -17.50
CA ILE A 252 1.08 24.50 -18.89
C ILE A 252 0.15 25.23 -19.87
N LYS A 253 -1.16 25.32 -19.56
CA LYS A 253 -2.14 26.00 -20.43
C LYS A 253 -1.82 27.49 -20.57
N THR A 254 -1.53 28.16 -19.46
CA THR A 254 -1.31 29.62 -19.42
C THR A 254 0.11 30.02 -19.83
N SER A 255 1.07 29.10 -19.85
CA SER A 255 2.45 29.42 -20.22
C SER A 255 2.58 29.95 -21.65
N THR A 256 3.03 31.19 -21.83
CA THR A 256 3.31 31.77 -23.16
C THR A 256 4.77 31.56 -23.59
N HIS A 257 5.66 31.31 -22.63
CA HIS A 257 7.10 31.14 -22.85
C HIS A 257 7.51 29.74 -23.34
N LEU A 258 6.61 28.75 -23.29
CA LEU A 258 6.88 27.38 -23.71
C LEU A 258 6.35 27.14 -25.13
N SER A 259 7.16 26.51 -25.97
CA SER A 259 6.72 26.05 -27.29
C SER A 259 5.64 24.97 -27.16
N GLU A 260 4.78 24.86 -28.17
CA GLU A 260 3.68 23.89 -28.18
C GLU A 260 4.18 22.43 -28.11
N ARG A 261 5.32 22.16 -28.75
CA ARG A 261 6.00 20.86 -28.67
C ARG A 261 6.41 20.53 -27.22
N THR A 262 6.97 21.50 -26.49
CA THR A 262 7.36 21.31 -25.08
C THR A 262 6.14 21.13 -24.18
N LYS A 263 5.06 21.89 -24.40
CA LYS A 263 3.80 21.71 -23.66
C LYS A 263 3.24 20.30 -23.82
N ASN A 264 3.22 19.77 -25.05
CA ASN A 264 2.74 18.42 -25.32
C ASN A 264 3.62 17.35 -24.66
N LEU A 265 4.94 17.56 -24.62
CA LEU A 265 5.86 16.68 -23.91
C LEU A 265 5.60 16.68 -22.39
N GLN A 266 5.44 17.85 -21.77
CA GLN A 266 5.15 17.98 -20.34
C GLN A 266 3.81 17.34 -19.95
N LYS A 267 2.77 17.49 -20.79
CA LYS A 267 1.46 16.83 -20.56
C LYS A 267 1.57 15.31 -20.57
N LYS A 268 2.22 14.73 -21.59
CA LYS A 268 2.44 13.27 -21.67
C LYS A 268 3.18 12.77 -20.44
N PHE A 269 4.22 13.49 -20.05
CA PHE A 269 5.02 13.15 -18.88
C PHE A 269 4.21 13.18 -17.58
N LEU A 270 3.42 14.24 -17.38
CA LEU A 270 2.57 14.39 -16.19
C LEU A 270 1.55 13.26 -16.09
N ILE A 271 0.95 12.84 -17.21
CA ILE A 271 0.04 11.70 -17.26
C ILE A 271 0.75 10.41 -16.82
N HIS A 272 1.98 10.17 -17.27
CA HIS A 272 2.75 9.00 -16.85
C HIS A 272 3.06 9.00 -15.35
N VAL A 273 3.45 10.13 -14.76
CA VAL A 273 3.70 10.23 -13.31
C VAL A 273 2.40 10.06 -12.51
N ALA A 274 1.30 10.65 -12.97
CA ALA A 274 0.00 10.46 -12.35
C ALA A 274 -0.45 8.99 -12.40
N LEU A 275 -0.22 8.31 -13.52
CA LEU A 275 -0.49 6.88 -13.66
C LEU A 275 0.38 6.03 -12.73
N GLN A 276 1.67 6.37 -12.59
CA GLN A 276 2.57 5.70 -11.64
C GLN A 276 2.09 5.80 -10.19
N GLY A 277 1.44 6.90 -9.80
CA GLY A 277 0.83 7.01 -8.47
C GLY A 277 -0.57 6.40 -8.35
N ALA A 278 -1.37 6.45 -9.42
CA ALA A 278 -2.71 5.89 -9.43
C ALA A 278 -2.71 4.35 -9.34
N ILE A 279 -1.74 3.69 -9.98
CA ILE A 279 -1.65 2.22 -9.96
C ILE A 279 -1.53 1.69 -8.52
N PRO A 280 -0.52 2.06 -7.70
CA PRO A 280 -0.47 1.61 -6.30
C PRO A 280 -1.70 2.01 -5.50
N ALA A 281 -2.25 3.21 -5.71
CA ALA A 281 -3.44 3.68 -5.00
C ALA A 281 -4.67 2.82 -5.29
N VAL A 282 -4.87 2.37 -6.54
CA VAL A 282 -5.96 1.47 -6.93
C VAL A 282 -5.69 0.05 -6.42
N PHE A 283 -4.47 -0.45 -6.60
CA PHE A 283 -4.10 -1.80 -6.17
C PHE A 283 -4.15 -1.99 -4.65
N LEU A 284 -3.95 -0.92 -3.87
CA LEU A 284 -4.09 -0.95 -2.41
C LEU A 284 -5.48 -0.52 -1.95
N GLY A 285 -6.08 0.45 -2.63
CA GLY A 285 -7.41 0.95 -2.35
C GLY A 285 -8.48 -0.12 -2.56
N VAL A 286 -8.41 -0.91 -3.63
CA VAL A 286 -9.41 -1.95 -3.91
C VAL A 286 -9.45 -3.02 -2.81
N PRO A 287 -8.33 -3.64 -2.38
CA PRO A 287 -8.34 -4.55 -1.24
C PRO A 287 -8.81 -3.90 0.06
N LEU A 288 -8.40 -2.66 0.35
CA LEU A 288 -8.82 -1.95 1.57
C LEU A 288 -10.32 -1.62 1.58
N VAL A 289 -10.88 -1.16 0.45
CA VAL A 289 -12.32 -0.92 0.30
C VAL A 289 -13.08 -2.23 0.36
N THR A 290 -12.56 -3.29 -0.26
CA THR A 290 -13.17 -4.62 -0.20
C THR A 290 -13.21 -5.10 1.25
N LEU A 291 -12.10 -5.03 1.99
CA LEU A 291 -12.02 -5.35 3.42
C LEU A 291 -12.97 -4.49 4.25
N PHE A 292 -13.07 -3.18 3.95
CA PHE A 292 -13.96 -2.27 4.66
C PHE A 292 -15.44 -2.58 4.40
N CYS A 293 -15.85 -2.78 3.15
CA CYS A 293 -17.23 -3.14 2.80
C CYS A 293 -17.63 -4.45 3.49
N ILE A 294 -16.76 -5.45 3.36
CA ILE A 294 -16.90 -6.74 4.01
C ILE A 294 -17.04 -6.61 5.55
N PHE A 295 -16.27 -5.72 6.17
CA PHE A 295 -16.32 -5.45 7.60
C PHE A 295 -17.65 -4.81 8.00
N VAL A 296 -18.12 -3.81 7.25
CA VAL A 296 -19.42 -3.17 7.47
C VAL A 296 -20.55 -4.21 7.36
N PHE A 297 -20.53 -5.06 6.35
CA PHE A 297 -21.53 -6.12 6.19
C PHE A 297 -21.45 -7.18 7.31
N SER A 298 -20.25 -7.52 7.79
CA SER A 298 -20.08 -8.43 8.92
C SER A 298 -20.64 -7.87 10.24
N ILE A 299 -20.47 -6.58 10.50
CA ILE A 299 -21.06 -5.91 11.68
C ILE A 299 -22.58 -5.86 11.58
N VAL A 300 -23.12 -5.52 10.40
CA VAL A 300 -24.58 -5.46 10.20
C VAL A 300 -25.21 -6.83 10.46
N ASN A 301 -24.57 -7.91 10.02
CA ASN A 301 -25.08 -9.27 10.23
C ASN A 301 -24.99 -9.74 11.69
N THR A 302 -24.01 -9.27 12.47
CA THR A 302 -23.88 -9.62 13.90
C THR A 302 -24.82 -8.82 14.80
N GLN A 303 -25.36 -7.69 14.34
CA GLN A 303 -26.38 -6.93 15.08
C GLN A 303 -27.81 -7.36 14.76
N SER A 304 -28.01 -8.22 13.76
CA SER A 304 -29.34 -8.73 13.35
C SER A 304 -29.72 -10.10 13.95
N GLU A 305 -28.89 -10.66 14.84
CA GLU A 305 -29.17 -11.86 15.64
C GLU A 305 -29.48 -11.51 17.11
#